data_AF-A0A2P6V3H6-F1
#
_entry.id   AF-A0A2P6V3H6-F1
#
_cell.length_a   1.000
_cell.length_b   1.000
_cell.length_c   1.000
_cell.angle_alpha   90.00
_cell.angle_beta   90.00
_cell.angle_gamma   90.00
#
_symmetry.space_group_name_H-M   'P 1'
#
loop_
_entity.id
_entity.type
_entity.pdbx_description
1 polymer ?
#
loop_
_entity_poly.entity_id
_entity_poly.type
_entity_poly.pdbx_seq_one_letter_code
_entity_poly.pdbx_strand_id
1 'polypeptide(L)'
;MMRNGALLLAVAACLVAGAAAVLPDEFANAGMPPYIVGSSYDWDPAKDSVTAMGLNYNDTYSFAAIVDGRVETEIATYTSWECGPSPGAYWALLLVKTMDSDGAVIAEKEVCELGVVYDDLMKSMWAQSETECPTKATEENRFLGEHATPNACGTPPPLADGAPATGPSLADLLAEDLADAAPPAA
;
A
#
# COMPACT_ATOMS: atom_id res chain seq x y z
N MET A 1 32.29 -50.84 32.25
CA MET A 1 33.16 -49.68 31.99
C MET A 1 32.59 -48.90 30.82
N MET A 2 32.22 -47.65 31.08
CA MET A 2 31.56 -46.73 30.16
C MET A 2 32.52 -46.25 29.07
N ARG A 3 32.10 -46.33 27.81
CA ARG A 3 32.60 -45.51 26.70
C ARG A 3 31.64 -45.71 25.54
N ASN A 4 30.82 -44.71 25.25
CA ASN A 4 30.16 -44.39 23.97
C ASN A 4 29.12 -43.27 24.17
N GLY A 5 29.46 -42.28 25.01
CA GLY A 5 28.80 -40.97 24.97
C GLY A 5 29.63 -40.04 24.08
N ALA A 6 28.95 -39.15 23.35
CA ALA A 6 29.50 -38.05 22.54
C ALA A 6 29.71 -38.28 21.04
N LEU A 7 28.71 -38.81 20.31
CA LEU A 7 28.72 -38.70 18.83
C LEU A 7 27.34 -38.54 18.18
N LEU A 8 26.37 -37.95 18.88
CA LEU A 8 25.06 -37.56 18.30
C LEU A 8 24.67 -36.11 18.62
N LEU A 9 25.61 -35.28 19.07
CA LEU A 9 25.43 -33.85 19.33
C LEU A 9 26.16 -32.97 18.31
N ALA A 10 26.40 -33.50 17.10
CA ALA A 10 26.98 -32.78 15.97
C ALA A 10 25.94 -32.45 14.88
N VAL A 11 24.65 -32.49 15.23
CA VAL A 11 23.54 -31.94 14.40
C VAL A 11 22.95 -30.72 15.10
N ALA A 12 23.82 -29.89 15.67
CA ALA A 12 23.52 -28.59 16.23
C ALA A 12 24.41 -27.55 15.56
N ALA A 13 24.43 -27.50 14.22
CA ALA A 13 25.13 -26.45 13.48
C ALA A 13 24.78 -26.39 11.98
N CYS A 14 23.65 -26.95 11.53
CA CYS A 14 23.09 -26.42 10.29
C CYS A 14 22.58 -25.03 10.66
N LEU A 15 23.44 -24.04 10.41
CA LEU A 15 23.09 -22.64 10.35
C LEU A 15 21.81 -22.53 9.51
N VAL A 16 20.67 -22.49 10.18
CA VAL A 16 19.55 -21.69 9.69
C VAL A 16 20.01 -20.25 9.95
N ALA A 17 21.00 -19.82 9.17
CA ALA A 17 21.09 -18.42 8.81
C ALA A 17 19.81 -18.21 8.00
N GLY A 18 18.72 -17.91 8.71
CA GLY A 18 17.63 -17.18 8.07
C GLY A 18 18.32 -15.97 7.49
N ALA A 19 18.50 -15.98 6.17
CA ALA A 19 18.68 -14.73 5.46
C ALA A 19 17.45 -13.93 5.88
N ALA A 20 17.61 -13.03 6.84
CA ALA A 20 16.68 -11.94 6.98
C ALA A 20 16.72 -11.32 5.59
N ALA A 21 15.68 -11.55 4.80
CA ALA A 21 15.53 -10.86 3.53
C ALA A 21 15.67 -9.39 3.89
N VAL A 22 16.66 -8.74 3.29
CA VAL A 22 16.90 -7.32 3.43
C VAL A 22 16.14 -6.68 2.27
N LEU A 23 15.60 -5.48 2.50
CA LEU A 23 15.01 -4.70 1.43
C LEU A 23 16.04 -4.54 0.29
N PRO A 24 15.60 -4.56 -0.98
CA PRO A 24 16.49 -4.22 -2.08
C PRO A 24 17.00 -2.78 -1.90
N ASP A 25 18.22 -2.50 -2.36
CA ASP A 25 18.77 -1.13 -2.31
C ASP A 25 18.07 -0.21 -3.33
N GLU A 26 17.69 -0.76 -4.47
CA GLU A 26 16.94 -0.07 -5.52
C GLU A 26 16.18 -1.05 -6.41
N PHE A 27 15.16 -0.53 -7.09
CA PHE A 27 14.47 -1.19 -8.20
C PHE A 27 14.84 -0.57 -9.55
N ALA A 28 14.40 -1.21 -10.64
CA ALA A 28 14.80 -0.85 -12.00
C ALA A 28 14.46 0.59 -12.45
N ASN A 29 13.45 1.23 -11.85
CA ASN A 29 12.98 2.57 -12.24
C ASN A 29 13.03 3.51 -11.04
N ALA A 30 13.44 4.75 -11.24
CA ALA A 30 13.41 5.77 -10.19
C ALA A 30 11.97 6.30 -9.96
N GLY A 31 11.70 6.76 -8.74
CA GLY A 31 10.44 7.42 -8.39
C GLY A 31 9.27 6.45 -8.22
N MET A 32 8.06 6.93 -8.52
CA MET A 32 6.83 6.13 -8.41
C MET A 32 6.38 5.52 -9.75
N PRO A 33 5.55 4.46 -9.73
CA PRO A 33 4.86 4.00 -10.93
C PRO A 33 3.98 5.10 -11.53
N PRO A 34 4.09 5.44 -12.83
CA PRO A 34 3.37 6.56 -13.42
C PRO A 34 1.85 6.34 -13.54
N TYR A 35 1.39 5.10 -13.39
CA TYR A 35 -0.03 4.71 -13.49
C TYR A 35 -0.77 4.72 -12.16
N ILE A 36 -0.11 5.08 -11.05
CA ILE A 36 -0.78 5.32 -9.76
C ILE A 36 -0.91 6.82 -9.42
N VAL A 37 -0.49 7.71 -10.33
CA VAL A 37 -0.64 9.16 -10.19
C VAL A 37 -2.12 9.51 -10.15
N GLY A 38 -2.55 10.23 -9.12
CA GLY A 38 -3.93 10.66 -8.99
C GLY A 38 -4.41 10.68 -7.54
N SER A 39 -5.66 11.10 -7.35
CA SER A 39 -6.34 11.00 -6.07
C SER A 39 -6.61 9.53 -5.73
N SER A 40 -6.78 9.24 -4.46
CA SER A 40 -7.14 7.91 -3.99
C SER A 40 -7.82 8.00 -2.63
N TYR A 41 -8.58 6.98 -2.25
CA TYR A 41 -9.25 6.91 -0.96
C TYR A 41 -9.37 5.47 -0.49
N ASP A 42 -9.44 5.29 0.82
CA ASP A 42 -9.71 3.99 1.43
C ASP A 42 -11.18 3.97 1.88
N TRP A 43 -11.90 2.91 1.51
CA TRP A 43 -13.33 2.73 1.80
C TRP A 43 -13.53 1.62 2.82
N ASP A 44 -14.35 1.85 3.85
CA ASP A 44 -14.77 0.81 4.78
C ASP A 44 -16.17 0.31 4.43
N PRO A 45 -16.30 -0.88 3.80
CA PRO A 45 -17.61 -1.41 3.42
C PRO A 45 -18.47 -1.80 4.61
N ALA A 46 -17.90 -2.01 5.80
CA ALA A 46 -18.68 -2.30 7.00
C ALA A 46 -19.33 -1.05 7.59
N LYS A 47 -18.73 0.13 7.35
CA LYS A 47 -19.25 1.43 7.79
C LYS A 47 -19.90 2.24 6.69
N ASP A 48 -19.84 1.77 5.44
CA ASP A 48 -20.33 2.48 4.26
C ASP A 48 -19.77 3.92 4.20
N SER A 49 -18.46 4.07 4.44
CA SER A 49 -17.83 5.39 4.50
C SER A 49 -16.36 5.39 4.08
N VAL A 50 -15.88 6.56 3.64
CA VAL A 50 -14.47 6.83 3.37
C VAL A 50 -13.73 6.99 4.69
N THR A 51 -12.66 6.22 4.89
CA THR A 51 -11.84 6.25 6.11
C THR A 51 -10.53 6.99 5.94
N ALA A 52 -10.03 7.09 4.70
CA ALA A 52 -8.84 7.86 4.37
C ALA A 52 -8.92 8.45 2.96
N MET A 53 -8.25 9.56 2.73
CA MET A 53 -8.13 10.19 1.41
C MET A 53 -6.69 10.59 1.15
N GLY A 54 -6.26 10.55 -0.10
CA GLY A 54 -4.91 10.88 -0.46
C GLY A 54 -4.70 11.26 -1.93
N LEU A 55 -3.45 11.59 -2.23
CA LEU A 55 -2.97 11.99 -3.54
C LEU A 55 -1.57 11.41 -3.76
N ASN A 56 -1.37 10.77 -4.90
CA ASN A 56 -0.05 10.40 -5.44
C ASN A 56 0.37 11.44 -6.49
N TYR A 57 1.44 12.16 -6.24
CA TYR A 57 1.96 13.19 -7.13
C TYR A 57 3.46 13.44 -6.94
N ASN A 58 4.20 13.56 -8.05
CA ASN A 58 5.62 13.92 -8.05
C ASN A 58 6.47 13.05 -7.09
N ASP A 59 6.41 11.74 -7.30
CA ASP A 59 7.12 10.70 -6.52
C ASP A 59 6.80 10.68 -5.02
N THR A 60 5.68 11.28 -4.63
CA THR A 60 5.22 11.32 -3.24
C THR A 60 3.76 10.87 -3.18
N TYR A 61 3.37 10.17 -2.10
CA TYR A 61 1.97 10.10 -1.71
C TYR A 61 1.75 10.77 -0.37
N SER A 62 0.55 11.31 -0.18
CA SER A 62 0.05 11.78 1.10
C SER A 62 -1.34 11.21 1.31
N PHE A 63 -1.58 10.55 2.44
CA PHE A 63 -2.86 10.01 2.86
C PHE A 63 -3.19 10.49 4.27
N ALA A 64 -4.39 11.04 4.45
CA ALA A 64 -4.90 11.44 5.76
C ALA A 64 -6.04 10.51 6.18
N ALA A 65 -5.98 10.04 7.42
CA ALA A 65 -6.97 9.15 8.03
C ALA A 65 -7.35 9.64 9.43
N ILE A 66 -8.54 9.25 9.90
CA ILE A 66 -8.94 9.46 11.30
C ILE A 66 -8.63 8.20 12.10
N VAL A 67 -7.65 8.29 13.01
CA VAL A 67 -7.22 7.21 13.90
C VAL A 67 -7.44 7.66 15.33
N ASP A 68 -8.21 6.87 16.11
CA ASP A 68 -8.52 7.17 17.51
C ASP A 68 -9.04 8.61 17.78
N GLY A 69 -9.79 9.15 16.83
CA GLY A 69 -10.38 10.49 16.92
C GLY A 69 -9.41 11.64 16.61
N ARG A 70 -8.22 11.34 16.09
CA ARG A 70 -7.23 12.32 15.61
C ARG A 70 -7.01 12.13 14.12
N VAL A 71 -6.61 13.21 13.45
CA VAL A 71 -6.14 13.11 12.07
C VAL A 71 -4.67 12.70 12.11
N GLU A 72 -4.36 11.57 11.49
CA GLU A 72 -2.99 11.15 11.19
C GLU A 72 -2.76 11.26 9.70
N THR A 73 -1.58 11.74 9.31
CA THR A 73 -1.18 11.85 7.90
C THR A 73 0.05 11.01 7.64
N GLU A 74 -0.07 10.06 6.73
CA GLU A 74 1.05 9.32 6.19
C GLU A 74 1.52 10.00 4.90
N ILE A 75 2.81 10.36 4.85
CA ILE A 75 3.48 10.87 3.66
C ILE A 75 4.59 9.90 3.31
N ALA A 76 4.63 9.43 2.07
CA ALA A 76 5.77 8.65 1.61
C ALA A 76 6.39 9.23 0.34
N THR A 77 7.70 9.10 0.23
CA THR A 77 8.44 9.39 -0.99
C THR A 77 8.89 8.09 -1.63
N TYR A 78 8.46 7.85 -2.86
CA TYR A 78 8.90 6.72 -3.67
C TYR A 78 10.33 6.96 -4.14
N THR A 79 11.24 6.04 -3.81
CA THR A 79 12.65 6.13 -4.22
C THR A 79 12.88 5.39 -5.53
N SER A 80 12.30 4.20 -5.67
CA SER A 80 12.36 3.39 -6.88
C SER A 80 11.21 2.39 -6.97
N TRP A 81 10.96 1.85 -8.17
CA TRP A 81 9.92 0.85 -8.42
C TRP A 81 10.25 -0.07 -9.61
N GLU A 82 9.58 -1.22 -9.67
CA GLU A 82 9.56 -2.11 -10.83
C GLU A 82 8.25 -2.91 -10.90
N CYS A 83 8.02 -3.57 -12.04
CA CYS A 83 6.91 -4.52 -12.11
C CYS A 83 7.15 -5.69 -11.16
N GLY A 84 6.11 -6.00 -10.39
CA GLY A 84 6.14 -7.01 -9.35
C GLY A 84 6.07 -8.44 -9.89
N PRO A 85 5.93 -9.43 -9.00
CA PRO A 85 6.06 -10.85 -9.33
C PRO A 85 4.83 -11.41 -10.08
N SER A 86 3.78 -10.61 -10.28
CA SER A 86 2.53 -11.03 -10.91
C SER A 86 2.00 -9.95 -11.85
N PRO A 87 1.24 -10.32 -12.88
CA PRO A 87 0.59 -9.35 -13.76
C PRO A 87 -0.21 -8.31 -12.97
N GLY A 88 -0.11 -7.05 -13.37
CA GLY A 88 -0.77 -5.92 -12.73
C GLY A 88 -0.16 -5.46 -11.40
N ALA A 89 0.88 -6.15 -10.92
CA ALA A 89 1.56 -5.81 -9.68
C ALA A 89 2.81 -4.94 -9.90
N TYR A 90 3.16 -4.13 -8.91
CA TYR A 90 4.43 -3.44 -8.79
C TYR A 90 5.04 -3.65 -7.42
N TRP A 91 6.37 -3.58 -7.36
CA TRP A 91 7.07 -3.29 -6.12
C TRP A 91 7.61 -1.88 -6.16
N ALA A 92 7.59 -1.21 -5.01
CA ALA A 92 8.21 0.09 -4.84
C ALA A 92 8.92 0.18 -3.49
N LEU A 93 10.01 0.94 -3.45
CA LEU A 93 10.69 1.33 -2.21
C LEU A 93 10.24 2.74 -1.84
N LEU A 94 9.94 2.93 -0.56
CA LEU A 94 9.43 4.19 -0.06
C LEU A 94 10.06 4.57 1.27
N LEU A 95 10.26 5.86 1.45
CA LEU A 95 10.50 6.47 2.76
C LEU A 95 9.17 7.02 3.28
N VAL A 96 8.60 6.37 4.28
CA VAL A 96 7.30 6.69 4.87
C VAL A 96 7.51 7.50 6.15
N LYS A 97 6.74 8.56 6.31
CA LYS A 97 6.65 9.38 7.52
C LYS A 97 5.20 9.46 7.96
N THR A 98 4.96 9.22 9.24
CA THR A 98 3.64 9.42 9.86
C THR A 98 3.70 10.69 10.68
N MET A 99 2.71 11.56 10.50
CA MET A 99 2.56 12.82 11.20
C MET A 99 1.25 12.84 12.00
N ASP A 100 1.32 13.33 13.24
CA ASP A 100 0.12 13.65 14.02
C ASP A 100 -0.51 14.97 13.52
N SER A 101 -1.73 15.23 13.96
CA SER A 101 -2.56 16.40 13.69
C SER A 101 -1.91 17.76 13.98
N ASP A 102 -0.89 17.80 14.83
CA ASP A 102 -0.10 19.02 15.13
C ASP A 102 1.10 19.21 14.18
N GLY A 103 1.30 18.29 13.23
CA GLY A 103 2.40 18.28 12.27
C GLY A 103 3.69 17.63 12.80
N ALA A 104 3.69 17.07 14.02
CA ALA A 104 4.83 16.34 14.54
C ALA A 104 5.02 15.01 13.80
N VAL A 105 6.26 14.73 13.35
CA VAL A 105 6.62 13.41 12.84
C VAL A 105 6.72 12.44 14.00
N ILE A 106 5.86 11.42 13.99
CA ILE A 106 5.78 10.41 15.06
C ILE A 106 6.43 9.08 14.66
N ALA A 107 6.58 8.82 13.36
CA ALA A 107 7.30 7.66 12.84
C ALA A 107 7.95 7.98 11.49
N GLU A 108 9.09 7.35 11.23
CA GLU A 108 9.77 7.37 9.94
C GLU A 108 10.37 5.98 9.69
N LYS A 109 10.12 5.42 8.51
CA LYS A 109 10.54 4.06 8.15
C LYS A 109 10.78 3.94 6.65
N GLU A 110 11.69 3.04 6.27
CA GLU A 110 11.85 2.59 4.89
C GLU A 110 11.07 1.29 4.70
N VAL A 111 10.29 1.21 3.64
CA VAL A 111 9.45 0.04 3.35
C VAL A 111 9.57 -0.37 1.89
N CYS A 112 9.32 -1.64 1.63
CA CYS A 112 8.92 -2.10 0.31
C CYS A 112 7.40 -2.28 0.29
N GLU A 113 6.77 -1.67 -0.71
CA GLU A 113 5.35 -1.79 -1.02
C GLU A 113 5.14 -2.74 -2.18
N LEU A 114 4.14 -3.60 -2.08
CA LEU A 114 3.52 -4.28 -3.19
C LEU A 114 2.18 -3.60 -3.47
N GLY A 115 1.95 -3.18 -4.70
CA GLY A 115 0.63 -2.75 -5.15
C GLY A 115 0.14 -3.60 -6.33
N VAL A 116 -1.16 -3.87 -6.40
CA VAL A 116 -1.85 -4.54 -7.50
C VAL A 116 -2.95 -3.62 -8.01
N VAL A 117 -2.83 -3.16 -9.25
CA VAL A 117 -3.71 -2.13 -9.82
C VAL A 117 -4.66 -2.74 -10.84
N TYR A 118 -5.95 -2.60 -10.57
CA TYR A 118 -7.07 -2.99 -11.41
C TYR A 118 -7.63 -1.73 -12.10
N ASP A 119 -7.11 -1.41 -13.30
CA ASP A 119 -7.54 -0.21 -14.05
C ASP A 119 -9.06 -0.18 -14.28
N ASP A 120 -9.66 -1.31 -14.71
CA ASP A 120 -11.09 -1.39 -15.00
C ASP A 120 -11.98 -1.14 -13.77
N LEU A 121 -11.44 -1.38 -12.58
CA LEU A 121 -12.16 -1.25 -11.30
C LEU A 121 -11.74 0.01 -10.55
N MET A 122 -10.78 0.77 -11.07
CA MET A 122 -10.13 1.89 -10.40
C MET A 122 -9.71 1.53 -8.97
N LYS A 123 -9.12 0.34 -8.81
CA LYS A 123 -8.85 -0.25 -7.49
C LYS A 123 -7.38 -0.60 -7.35
N SER A 124 -6.83 -0.35 -6.17
CA SER A 124 -5.50 -0.78 -5.77
C SER A 124 -5.60 -1.67 -4.53
N MET A 125 -5.00 -2.86 -4.60
CA MET A 125 -4.72 -3.66 -3.42
C MET A 125 -3.24 -3.48 -3.07
N TRP A 126 -2.89 -3.43 -1.79
CA TRP A 126 -1.50 -3.18 -1.42
C TRP A 126 -1.07 -3.88 -0.12
N ALA A 127 0.24 -3.90 0.11
CA ALA A 127 0.87 -4.30 1.37
C ALA A 127 2.22 -3.59 1.49
N GLN A 128 2.67 -3.33 2.72
CA GLN A 128 3.99 -2.76 3.01
C GLN A 128 4.73 -3.62 4.03
N SER A 129 6.06 -3.59 3.98
CA SER A 129 6.92 -4.27 4.94
C SER A 129 8.30 -3.60 5.02
N GLU A 130 8.83 -3.51 6.25
CA GLU A 130 10.14 -2.92 6.55
C GLU A 130 11.31 -3.91 6.36
N THR A 131 11.01 -5.20 6.20
CA THR A 131 12.05 -6.25 6.14
C THR A 131 12.21 -6.84 4.76
N GLU A 132 11.09 -7.24 4.14
CA GLU A 132 11.10 -7.88 2.82
C GLU A 132 9.96 -7.37 1.95
N CYS A 133 10.13 -7.42 0.63
CA CYS A 133 9.05 -7.04 -0.29
C CYS A 133 7.88 -8.00 -0.18
N PRO A 134 6.65 -7.51 0.12
CA PRO A 134 5.49 -8.36 0.23
C PRO A 134 5.23 -9.13 -1.06
N THR A 135 4.79 -10.38 -0.93
CA THR A 135 4.42 -11.24 -2.07
C THR A 135 2.92 -11.34 -2.27
N LYS A 136 2.14 -10.75 -1.36
CA LYS A 136 0.67 -10.72 -1.38
C LYS A 136 0.20 -9.38 -0.84
N ALA A 137 -0.80 -8.79 -1.49
CA ALA A 137 -1.52 -7.66 -0.94
C ALA A 137 -2.37 -8.12 0.25
N THR A 138 -2.50 -7.26 1.26
CA THR A 138 -3.29 -7.50 2.48
C THR A 138 -4.38 -6.46 2.66
N GLU A 139 -4.20 -5.28 2.10
CA GLU A 139 -5.16 -4.20 2.08
C GLU A 139 -5.90 -4.20 0.75
N GLU A 140 -7.23 -4.24 0.81
CA GLU A 140 -8.07 -4.50 -0.38
C GLU A 140 -9.04 -3.38 -0.72
N ASN A 141 -9.04 -2.26 0.00
CA ASN A 141 -10.09 -1.25 -0.11
C ASN A 141 -9.61 0.13 -0.55
N ARG A 142 -8.43 0.21 -1.18
CA ARG A 142 -7.95 1.45 -1.79
C ARG A 142 -8.50 1.60 -3.19
N PHE A 143 -9.14 2.72 -3.44
CA PHE A 143 -9.67 3.10 -4.75
C PHE A 143 -8.88 4.28 -5.30
N LEU A 144 -8.67 4.25 -6.61
CA LEU A 144 -7.96 5.26 -7.37
C LEU A 144 -8.99 6.18 -8.03
N GLY A 145 -8.69 7.47 -8.05
CA GLY A 145 -9.36 8.41 -8.94
C GLY A 145 -8.87 8.22 -10.37
N GLU A 146 -9.45 8.96 -11.32
CA GLU A 146 -9.02 8.92 -12.72
C GLU A 146 -7.51 9.17 -12.86
N HIS A 147 -6.84 8.25 -13.53
CA HIS A 147 -5.42 8.35 -13.84
C HIS A 147 -5.18 8.32 -15.35
N ALA A 148 -4.18 9.08 -15.81
CA ALA A 148 -3.94 9.29 -17.24
C ALA A 148 -3.23 8.12 -17.93
N THR A 149 -2.56 7.25 -17.16
CA THR A 149 -1.67 6.20 -17.69
C THR A 149 -2.17 4.83 -17.25
N PRO A 150 -2.52 3.91 -18.18
CA PRO A 150 -2.87 2.53 -17.83
C PRO A 150 -1.72 1.78 -17.16
N ASN A 151 -2.04 0.74 -16.39
CA ASN A 151 -1.06 -0.11 -15.73
C ASN A 151 -0.14 -0.80 -16.76
N ALA A 152 1.15 -0.47 -16.69
CA ALA A 152 2.16 -1.01 -17.60
C ALA A 152 2.66 -2.41 -17.20
N CYS A 153 2.35 -2.88 -15.99
CA CYS A 153 2.79 -4.19 -15.48
C CYS A 153 1.85 -5.34 -15.85
N GLY A 154 0.96 -5.12 -16.82
CA GLY A 154 0.00 -6.11 -17.32
C GLY A 154 -1.32 -6.09 -16.58
N THR A 155 -2.21 -7.02 -16.94
CA THR A 155 -3.55 -7.10 -16.38
C THR A 155 -3.57 -8.03 -15.17
N PRO A 156 -4.02 -7.59 -13.99
CA PRO A 156 -4.09 -8.45 -12.82
C PRO A 156 -5.10 -9.60 -13.01
N PRO A 157 -4.93 -10.73 -12.32
CA PRO A 157 -5.94 -11.79 -12.32
C PRO A 157 -7.27 -11.25 -11.76
N PRO A 158 -8.42 -11.73 -12.25
CA PRO A 158 -9.72 -11.35 -11.71
C PRO A 158 -9.76 -11.51 -10.19
N LEU A 159 -10.42 -10.57 -9.51
CA LEU A 159 -10.66 -10.70 -8.08
C LEU A 159 -11.46 -11.98 -7.80
N ALA A 160 -11.19 -12.63 -6.66
CA ALA A 160 -11.94 -13.80 -6.25
C ALA A 160 -13.44 -13.46 -6.06
N ASP A 161 -14.30 -14.45 -6.29
CA ASP A 161 -15.76 -14.31 -6.13
C ASP A 161 -16.11 -13.72 -4.75
N GLY A 162 -16.79 -12.57 -4.75
CA GLY A 162 -17.23 -11.88 -3.53
C GLY A 162 -16.38 -10.69 -3.08
N ALA A 163 -15.22 -10.45 -3.72
CA ALA A 163 -14.54 -9.16 -3.55
C ALA A 163 -15.41 -8.02 -4.11
N PRO A 164 -15.49 -6.85 -3.45
CA PRO A 164 -16.25 -5.74 -3.99
C PRO A 164 -15.71 -5.39 -5.38
N ALA A 165 -16.58 -5.53 -6.38
CA ALA A 165 -16.24 -5.38 -7.79
C ALA A 165 -15.80 -3.95 -8.11
N THR A 166 -16.39 -2.96 -7.43
CA THR A 166 -16.11 -1.53 -7.59
C THR A 166 -16.47 -0.82 -6.29
N GLY A 167 -15.66 0.14 -5.87
CA GLY A 167 -16.04 1.14 -4.87
C GLY A 167 -16.90 2.20 -5.55
N PRO A 168 -17.74 2.94 -4.81
CA PRO A 168 -18.46 4.08 -5.38
C PRO A 168 -17.45 5.09 -5.91
N SER A 169 -17.63 5.64 -7.11
CA SER A 169 -16.65 6.58 -7.64
C SER A 169 -16.53 7.79 -6.69
N LEU A 170 -15.34 8.41 -6.63
CA LEU A 170 -15.17 9.60 -5.80
C LEU A 170 -16.16 10.72 -6.20
N ALA A 171 -16.52 10.80 -7.48
CA ALA A 171 -17.51 11.75 -7.98
C ALA A 171 -18.93 11.45 -7.45
N ASP A 172 -19.33 10.17 -7.40
CA ASP A 172 -20.64 9.77 -6.87
C ASP A 172 -20.71 10.03 -5.36
N LEU A 173 -19.64 9.70 -4.62
CA LEU A 173 -19.54 9.98 -3.19
C LEU A 173 -19.70 11.47 -2.88
N LEU A 174 -19.05 12.33 -3.67
CA LEU A 174 -19.14 13.79 -3.49
C LEU A 174 -20.50 14.34 -3.94
N ALA A 175 -21.17 13.73 -4.92
CA ALA A 175 -22.44 14.21 -5.43
C ALA A 175 -23.60 13.98 -4.45
N GLU A 176 -23.59 12.86 -3.71
CA GLU A 176 -24.64 12.55 -2.73
C GLU A 176 -24.52 13.44 -1.48
N ASP A 177 -23.31 13.72 -0.98
CA ASP A 177 -23.10 14.58 0.20
C ASP A 177 -23.23 16.08 -0.11
N LEU A 178 -22.89 16.54 -1.32
CA LEU A 178 -23.05 17.95 -1.69
C LEU A 178 -24.52 18.35 -1.95
N ALA A 179 -25.41 17.39 -2.19
CA ALA A 179 -26.85 17.65 -2.33
C ALA A 179 -27.51 18.01 -0.99
N ASP A 180 -26.98 17.49 0.12
CA ASP A 180 -27.52 17.68 1.48
C ASP A 180 -26.79 18.77 2.28
N ALA A 181 -25.71 19.36 1.73
CA ALA A 181 -25.04 20.50 2.34
C ALA A 181 -25.98 21.71 2.38
N ALA A 182 -26.38 22.13 3.58
CA ALA A 182 -27.15 23.35 3.78
C ALA A 182 -26.41 24.53 3.10
N PRO A 183 -27.11 25.39 2.34
CA PRO A 183 -26.48 26.51 1.67
C PRO A 183 -25.77 27.40 2.71
N PRO A 184 -24.62 28.00 2.37
CA PRO A 184 -23.89 28.86 3.29
C PRO A 184 -24.85 29.95 3.81
N ALA A 185 -24.84 30.15 5.13
CA ALA A 185 -25.63 31.19 5.76
C ALA A 185 -25.24 32.55 5.15
N ALA A 186 -26.23 33.25 4.59
CA ALA A 186 -26.10 34.57 3.97
C ALA A 186 -25.82 35.67 4.99
#